data_AF-A0A496Z500-F1
#
_entry.id   AF-A0A496Z500-F1
#
_cell.length_a   1.000
_cell.length_b   1.000
_cell.length_c   1.000
_cell.angle_alpha   90.00
_cell.angle_beta   90.00
_cell.angle_gamma   90.00
#
_symmetry.space_group_name_H-M   'P 1'
#
loop_
_entity.id
_entity.type
_entity.pdbx_description
1 polymer ?
#
loop_
_entity_poly.entity_id
_entity_poly.type
_entity_poly.pdbx_seq_one_letter_code
_entity_poly.pdbx_strand_id
1 'polypeptide(L)'
;MISTGVRTTSLGIPPEEYAYLQNFGRLNEYVENAITQFIEAKRLERIILFGSQKTGKVLQRILGRRFCGFVDSDSLHDLASIDFDVIFLATSPVHYHVITEKIKETFAEKHLQIVTLFDRSQDIDIKLILETQPRSGTHYTINNLMKCLNWGYGSVFDEDLGPGFRRSIDGRFGFIPREDSTEYVIKAHFTTPLHYPEYRYVKTMFQFSYVIDSYYSWGKMLSHRACGLDYKLMSDSKEWEILRSYIPLNKQWLEYISDKFYIRYEDYYLDFGTTIQCIANFIGVPPLKEFEKPRVNKKRMYWSDRYDLFFEEDVFSILANEFYPFIAQFWPEKLENLRY
;
A
#
# COMPACT_ATOMS: atom_id res chain seq x y z
N MET A 1 21.32 8.24 -37.87
CA MET A 1 20.10 7.99 -37.06
C MET A 1 20.47 8.21 -35.60
N ILE A 2 20.05 9.32 -35.00
CA ILE A 2 20.23 9.57 -33.56
C ILE A 2 19.15 8.72 -32.87
N SER A 3 19.53 7.84 -31.94
CA SER A 3 18.55 6.98 -31.27
C SER A 3 17.59 7.84 -30.45
N THR A 4 16.34 7.97 -30.89
CA THR A 4 15.25 8.37 -30.02
C THR A 4 15.11 7.36 -28.89
N GLY A 5 14.89 7.83 -27.67
CA GLY A 5 14.65 6.94 -26.53
C GLY A 5 15.13 7.48 -25.20
N VAL A 6 14.41 7.04 -24.16
CA VAL A 6 14.71 7.32 -22.76
C VAL A 6 15.82 6.38 -22.26
N ARG A 7 16.92 6.94 -21.76
CA ARG A 7 18.07 6.17 -21.25
C ARG A 7 18.06 6.14 -19.73
N THR A 8 18.44 5.02 -19.12
CA THR A 8 18.57 4.90 -17.65
C THR A 8 20.04 4.83 -17.26
N THR A 9 20.45 5.55 -16.22
CA THR A 9 21.81 5.55 -15.66
C THR A 9 21.75 5.45 -14.14
N SER A 10 22.56 4.57 -13.54
CA SER A 10 22.72 4.48 -12.08
C SER A 10 23.94 5.27 -11.61
N LEU A 11 23.86 5.90 -10.43
CA LEU A 11 25.02 6.47 -9.75
C LEU A 11 25.83 5.45 -8.96
N GLY A 12 25.27 4.26 -8.67
CA GLY A 12 26.02 3.24 -7.92
C GLY A 12 26.02 3.41 -6.41
N ILE A 13 25.09 4.19 -5.83
CA ILE A 13 25.08 4.44 -4.38
C ILE A 13 24.51 3.20 -3.66
N PRO A 14 25.15 2.66 -2.63
CA PRO A 14 24.62 1.50 -1.90
C PRO A 14 23.20 1.74 -1.36
N PRO A 15 22.27 0.76 -1.46
CA PRO A 15 20.90 0.91 -0.95
C PRO A 15 20.80 1.26 0.54
N GLU A 16 21.81 0.93 1.35
CA GLU A 16 21.88 1.24 2.78
C GLU A 16 21.89 2.76 3.04
N GLU A 17 22.42 3.55 2.10
CA GLU A 17 22.41 5.02 2.18
C GLU A 17 20.99 5.58 2.11
N TYR A 18 20.07 4.87 1.46
CA TYR A 18 18.67 5.23 1.49
C TYR A 18 18.10 5.11 2.91
N ALA A 19 18.40 4.02 3.61
CA ALA A 19 17.98 3.83 5.01
C ALA A 19 18.64 4.87 5.94
N TYR A 20 19.92 5.17 5.73
CA TYR A 20 20.63 6.23 6.45
C TYR A 20 19.92 7.58 6.27
N LEU A 21 19.63 7.97 5.01
CA LEU A 21 18.91 9.19 4.70
C LEU A 21 17.57 9.25 5.43
N GLN A 22 16.82 8.15 5.45
CA GLN A 22 15.51 8.15 6.08
C GLN A 22 15.55 8.36 7.59
N ASN A 23 16.58 7.82 8.24
CA ASN A 23 16.80 7.93 9.68
C ASN A 23 17.36 9.30 10.07
N PHE A 24 18.28 9.86 9.29
CA PHE A 24 19.04 11.07 9.68
C PHE A 24 18.65 12.34 8.89
N GLY A 25 17.83 12.23 7.85
CA GLY A 25 17.39 13.37 7.02
C GLY A 25 18.50 13.98 6.14
N ARG A 26 19.61 13.25 5.94
CA ARG A 26 20.78 13.68 5.17
C ARG A 26 21.50 12.49 4.56
N LEU A 27 22.24 12.72 3.49
CA LEU A 27 23.17 11.71 2.95
C LEU A 27 24.52 11.81 3.66
N ASN A 28 25.34 10.78 3.56
CA ASN A 28 26.75 10.88 3.90
C ASN A 28 27.46 11.87 2.97
N GLU A 29 28.40 12.68 3.49
CA GLU A 29 29.10 13.71 2.71
C GLU A 29 29.80 13.14 1.46
N TYR A 30 30.35 11.93 1.57
CA TYR A 30 30.93 11.21 0.42
C TYR A 30 29.91 10.98 -0.71
N VAL A 31 28.67 10.65 -0.34
CA VAL A 31 27.58 10.40 -1.29
C VAL A 31 27.10 11.72 -1.91
N GLU A 32 26.98 12.79 -1.12
CA GLU A 32 26.63 14.12 -1.65
C GLU A 32 27.67 14.61 -2.67
N ASN A 33 28.95 14.40 -2.38
CA ASN A 33 30.05 14.71 -3.29
C ASN A 33 29.99 13.86 -4.56
N ALA A 34 29.69 12.56 -4.45
CA ALA A 34 29.55 11.68 -5.62
C ALA A 34 28.40 12.11 -6.53
N ILE A 35 27.25 12.51 -5.97
CA ILE A 35 26.11 13.04 -6.72
C ILE A 35 26.51 14.33 -7.46
N THR A 36 27.17 15.25 -6.75
CA THR A 36 27.62 16.53 -7.32
C THR A 36 28.59 16.32 -8.48
N GLN A 37 29.61 15.48 -8.28
CA GLN A 37 30.59 15.14 -9.31
C GLN A 37 29.94 14.46 -10.52
N PHE A 38 28.96 13.58 -10.31
CA PHE A 38 28.22 12.94 -11.40
C PHE A 38 27.45 13.97 -12.24
N ILE A 39 26.73 14.89 -11.60
CA ILE A 39 25.97 15.97 -12.27
C ILE A 39 26.90 16.84 -13.11
N GLU A 40 28.04 17.23 -12.55
CA GLU A 40 29.03 18.07 -13.24
C GLU A 40 29.69 17.35 -14.42
N ALA A 41 30.13 16.09 -14.21
CA ALA A 41 30.77 15.30 -15.25
C ALA A 41 29.83 15.01 -16.43
N LYS A 42 28.54 14.82 -16.16
CA LYS A 42 27.51 14.59 -17.19
C LYS A 42 26.89 15.88 -17.72
N ARG A 43 27.23 17.04 -17.16
CA ARG A 43 26.69 18.37 -17.51
C ARG A 43 25.16 18.40 -17.49
N LEU A 44 24.56 17.89 -16.42
CA LEU A 44 23.10 17.86 -16.25
C LEU A 44 22.61 19.22 -15.74
N GLU A 45 21.63 19.84 -16.42
CA GLU A 45 21.23 21.22 -16.13
C GLU A 45 19.74 21.41 -15.80
N ARG A 46 18.81 20.66 -16.42
CA ARG A 46 17.36 20.83 -16.21
C ARG A 46 16.76 19.56 -15.62
N ILE A 47 16.88 19.46 -14.29
CA ILE A 47 16.63 18.23 -13.56
C ILE A 47 15.29 18.30 -12.84
N ILE A 48 14.45 17.31 -13.12
CA ILE A 48 13.24 17.02 -12.38
C ILE A 48 13.51 15.92 -11.33
N LEU A 49 12.91 16.05 -10.15
CA LEU A 49 12.94 15.01 -9.13
C LEU A 49 11.62 14.23 -9.12
N PHE A 50 11.68 12.93 -9.39
CA PHE A 50 10.56 12.01 -9.17
C PHE A 50 10.52 11.59 -7.70
N GLY A 51 9.55 12.10 -6.94
CA GLY A 51 9.37 11.89 -5.50
C GLY A 51 9.65 13.16 -4.68
N SER A 52 8.72 13.51 -3.78
CA SER A 52 8.69 14.79 -3.04
C SER A 52 9.07 14.70 -1.56
N GLN A 53 9.39 13.50 -1.06
CA GLN A 53 9.65 13.23 0.36
C GLN A 53 11.07 13.62 0.80
N LYS A 54 11.52 13.17 1.98
CA LYS A 54 12.84 13.46 2.57
C LYS A 54 13.99 13.35 1.58
N THR A 55 14.04 12.28 0.78
CA THR A 55 15.04 12.06 -0.27
C THR A 55 15.02 13.17 -1.32
N GLY A 56 13.84 13.53 -1.80
CA GLY A 56 13.64 14.64 -2.75
C GLY A 56 14.16 15.96 -2.20
N LYS A 57 13.86 16.29 -0.93
CA LYS A 57 14.33 17.53 -0.29
C LYS A 57 15.85 17.58 -0.10
N VAL A 58 16.50 16.44 0.18
CA VAL A 58 17.96 16.36 0.26
C VAL A 58 18.57 16.63 -1.12
N LEU A 59 18.06 15.97 -2.16
CA LEU A 59 18.58 16.14 -3.52
C LEU A 59 18.32 17.54 -4.05
N GLN A 60 17.15 18.13 -3.79
CA GLN A 60 16.84 19.50 -4.20
C GLN A 60 17.93 20.48 -3.75
N ARG A 61 18.45 20.31 -2.51
CA ARG A 61 19.56 21.12 -1.99
C ARG A 61 20.85 20.92 -2.79
N ILE A 62 21.18 19.67 -3.13
CA ILE A 62 22.37 19.32 -3.92
C ILE A 62 22.26 19.84 -5.37
N LEU A 63 21.08 19.74 -5.98
CA LEU A 63 20.84 20.18 -7.36
C LEU A 63 20.92 21.71 -7.52
N GLY A 64 20.51 22.46 -6.49
CA GLY A 64 20.54 23.92 -6.49
C GLY A 64 19.74 24.51 -7.66
N ARG A 65 20.36 25.38 -8.46
CA ARG A 65 19.71 26.06 -9.60
C ARG A 65 19.30 25.12 -10.75
N ARG A 66 19.80 23.89 -10.76
CA ARG A 66 19.48 22.88 -11.79
C ARG A 66 18.14 22.20 -11.57
N PHE A 67 17.55 22.38 -10.39
CA PHE A 67 16.27 21.81 -10.02
C PHE A 67 15.12 22.58 -10.69
N CYS A 68 14.32 21.88 -11.50
CA CYS A 68 13.19 22.46 -12.23
C CYS A 68 11.84 22.21 -11.54
N GLY A 69 11.72 21.15 -10.74
CA GLY A 69 10.47 20.81 -10.08
C GLY A 69 10.43 19.40 -9.51
N PHE A 70 9.49 19.19 -8.59
CA PHE A 70 9.11 17.87 -8.13
C PHE A 70 7.99 17.34 -9.00
N VAL A 71 8.04 16.03 -9.23
CA VAL A 71 7.01 15.31 -9.96
C VAL A 71 6.73 14.03 -9.22
N ASP A 72 5.49 13.61 -9.33
CA ASP A 72 5.01 12.33 -8.87
C ASP A 72 4.24 11.67 -10.00
N SER A 73 3.62 10.55 -9.69
CA SER A 73 2.81 9.79 -10.63
C SER A 73 1.50 10.46 -11.02
N ASP A 74 1.04 11.47 -10.28
CA ASP A 74 -0.12 12.30 -10.62
C ASP A 74 0.25 13.41 -11.62
N SER A 75 1.33 14.10 -11.33
CA SER A 75 1.83 15.22 -12.12
C SER A 75 2.71 14.80 -13.29
N LEU A 76 3.05 13.51 -13.45
CA LEU A 76 3.95 13.05 -14.51
C LEU A 76 3.44 13.42 -15.90
N HIS A 77 2.13 13.33 -16.14
CA HIS A 77 1.51 13.69 -17.41
C HIS A 77 1.47 15.21 -17.65
N ASP A 78 1.46 16.01 -16.57
CA ASP A 78 1.41 17.48 -16.63
C ASP A 78 2.74 18.11 -17.05
N LEU A 79 3.82 17.32 -17.09
CA LEU A 79 5.18 17.74 -17.48
C LEU A 79 5.37 17.89 -18.98
N ALA A 80 4.31 17.74 -19.78
CA ALA A 80 4.40 18.05 -21.21
C ALA A 80 4.89 19.50 -21.44
N SER A 81 4.56 20.42 -20.53
CA SER A 81 4.86 21.86 -20.62
C SER A 81 6.20 22.30 -20.02
N ILE A 82 6.82 21.45 -19.19
CA ILE A 82 8.11 21.76 -18.56
C ILE A 82 9.24 21.31 -19.48
N ASP A 83 10.23 22.17 -19.65
CA ASP A 83 11.44 21.89 -20.42
C ASP A 83 12.51 21.27 -19.51
N PHE A 84 12.74 19.96 -19.67
CA PHE A 84 13.69 19.17 -18.89
C PHE A 84 14.28 18.04 -19.74
N ASP A 85 15.48 17.62 -19.40
CA ASP A 85 16.23 16.55 -20.06
C ASP A 85 16.56 15.39 -19.13
N VAL A 86 16.37 15.57 -17.81
CA VAL A 86 16.73 14.56 -16.80
C VAL A 86 15.63 14.41 -15.76
N ILE A 87 15.31 13.16 -15.41
CA ILE A 87 14.54 12.81 -14.22
C ILE A 87 15.45 12.03 -13.25
N PHE A 88 15.66 12.56 -12.05
CA PHE A 88 16.28 11.86 -10.94
C PHE A 88 15.22 11.14 -10.10
N LEU A 89 15.38 9.84 -9.86
CA LEU A 89 14.46 9.05 -9.05
C LEU A 89 14.78 9.20 -7.56
N ALA A 90 14.10 10.13 -6.89
CA ALA A 90 14.26 10.50 -5.48
C ALA A 90 13.36 9.68 -4.54
N THR A 91 13.23 8.38 -4.80
CA THR A 91 12.40 7.47 -4.00
C THR A 91 13.16 6.20 -3.64
N SER A 92 12.52 5.28 -2.91
CA SER A 92 13.10 3.99 -2.55
C SER A 92 13.54 3.21 -3.79
N PRO A 93 14.76 2.61 -3.79
CA PRO A 93 15.27 1.86 -4.94
C PRO A 93 14.40 0.69 -5.37
N VAL A 94 13.57 0.16 -4.47
CA VAL A 94 12.60 -0.92 -4.76
C VAL A 94 11.59 -0.52 -5.82
N HIS A 95 11.28 0.78 -5.94
CA HIS A 95 10.28 1.28 -6.89
C HIS A 95 10.89 1.67 -8.24
N TYR A 96 12.22 1.64 -8.38
CA TYR A 96 12.89 2.14 -9.57
C TYR A 96 12.49 1.41 -10.84
N HIS A 97 12.27 0.10 -10.79
CA HIS A 97 11.89 -0.66 -11.97
C HIS A 97 10.56 -0.17 -12.54
N VAL A 98 9.51 -0.21 -11.72
CA VAL A 98 8.15 0.15 -12.11
C VAL A 98 8.06 1.62 -12.55
N ILE A 99 8.69 2.53 -11.80
CA ILE A 99 8.71 3.97 -12.13
C ILE A 99 9.45 4.20 -13.45
N THR A 100 10.59 3.53 -13.65
CA THR A 100 11.40 3.70 -14.88
C THR A 100 10.62 3.24 -16.11
N GLU A 101 9.95 2.08 -16.04
CA GLU A 101 9.11 1.60 -17.14
C GLU A 101 8.00 2.59 -17.46
N LYS A 102 7.33 3.13 -16.43
CA LYS A 102 6.23 4.06 -16.68
C LYS A 102 6.69 5.40 -17.27
N ILE A 103 7.82 5.92 -16.83
CA ILE A 103 8.42 7.13 -17.42
C ILE A 103 8.78 6.87 -18.89
N LYS A 104 9.32 5.68 -19.22
CA LYS A 104 9.64 5.29 -20.59
C LYS A 104 8.40 5.23 -21.47
N GLU A 105 7.29 4.68 -20.97
CA GLU A 105 6.00 4.67 -21.67
C GLU A 105 5.47 6.10 -21.88
N THR A 106 5.48 6.91 -20.82
CA THR A 106 4.88 8.26 -20.82
C THR A 106 5.63 9.24 -21.72
N PHE A 107 6.95 9.11 -21.78
CA PHE A 107 7.83 10.01 -22.54
C PHE A 107 8.56 9.29 -23.66
N ALA A 108 7.93 8.29 -24.29
CA ALA A 108 8.53 7.47 -25.35
C ALA A 108 9.15 8.31 -26.50
N GLU A 109 8.58 9.49 -26.76
CA GLU A 109 8.99 10.40 -27.83
C GLU A 109 9.99 11.48 -27.39
N LYS A 110 10.22 11.67 -26.08
CA LYS A 110 11.21 12.64 -25.57
C LYS A 110 12.61 12.00 -25.48
N HIS A 111 13.63 12.81 -25.75
CA HIS A 111 15.02 12.46 -25.41
C HIS A 111 15.27 12.79 -23.93
N LEU A 112 15.18 11.76 -23.08
CA LEU A 112 15.29 11.92 -21.63
C LEU A 112 16.28 10.95 -20.99
N GLN A 113 16.99 11.42 -19.97
CA GLN A 113 17.80 10.58 -19.10
C GLN A 113 17.09 10.37 -17.75
N ILE A 114 16.85 9.11 -17.38
CA ILE A 114 16.44 8.70 -16.04
C ILE A 114 17.70 8.38 -15.25
N VAL A 115 17.85 9.01 -14.10
CA VAL A 115 18.97 8.80 -13.19
C VAL A 115 18.48 8.15 -11.90
N THR A 116 18.94 6.93 -11.62
CA THR A 116 18.73 6.24 -10.34
C THR A 116 19.90 6.55 -9.42
N LEU A 117 19.62 6.92 -8.17
CA LEU A 117 20.66 7.29 -7.21
C LEU A 117 21.28 6.05 -6.59
N PHE A 118 20.42 5.26 -5.96
CA PHE A 118 20.82 4.03 -5.31
C PHE A 118 20.91 2.91 -6.33
N ASP A 119 21.82 1.98 -6.14
CA ASP A 119 21.75 0.74 -6.87
C ASP A 119 20.43 0.03 -6.57
N ARG A 120 19.96 -0.74 -7.54
CA ARG A 120 18.80 -1.59 -7.31
C ARG A 120 19.14 -2.47 -6.11
N SER A 121 18.30 -2.44 -5.08
CA SER A 121 18.07 -3.64 -4.28
C SER A 121 17.65 -4.69 -5.30
N GLN A 122 18.55 -5.62 -5.66
CA GLN A 122 18.31 -6.57 -6.74
C GLN A 122 17.19 -7.57 -6.41
N ASP A 123 16.60 -7.47 -5.22
CA ASP A 123 15.98 -8.62 -4.59
C ASP A 123 14.48 -8.44 -4.33
N ILE A 124 13.86 -7.30 -4.66
CA ILE A 124 12.46 -7.04 -4.30
C ILE A 124 11.69 -6.30 -5.40
N ASP A 125 10.60 -6.91 -5.84
CA ASP A 125 9.58 -6.40 -6.74
C ASP A 125 8.22 -6.48 -6.03
N ILE A 126 7.61 -5.33 -5.77
CA ILE A 126 6.30 -5.27 -5.11
C ILE A 126 5.22 -5.48 -6.17
N LYS A 127 4.64 -6.68 -6.18
CA LYS A 127 3.61 -7.06 -7.15
C LYS A 127 2.22 -6.56 -6.77
N LEU A 128 1.95 -6.46 -5.48
CA LEU A 128 0.62 -6.17 -4.96
C LEU A 128 0.69 -5.44 -3.63
N ILE A 129 -0.09 -4.37 -3.51
CA ILE A 129 -0.49 -3.84 -2.22
C ILE A 129 -1.88 -4.37 -1.90
N LEU A 130 -2.00 -5.03 -0.76
CA LEU A 130 -3.26 -5.41 -0.17
C LEU A 130 -3.59 -4.43 0.95
N GLU A 131 -4.38 -3.41 0.60
CA GLU A 131 -4.84 -2.42 1.55
C GLU A 131 -6.21 -2.81 2.10
N THR A 132 -6.34 -2.83 3.43
CA THR A 132 -7.48 -3.49 4.05
C THR A 132 -8.11 -2.75 5.21
N GLN A 133 -9.39 -3.01 5.44
CA GLN A 133 -9.97 -2.78 6.76
C GLN A 133 -9.33 -3.76 7.77
N PRO A 134 -9.01 -3.35 9.01
CA PRO A 134 -8.59 -4.28 10.04
C PRO A 134 -9.58 -5.44 10.18
N ARG A 135 -9.07 -6.65 10.45
CA ARG A 135 -9.88 -7.85 10.72
C ARG A 135 -10.77 -8.33 9.56
N SER A 136 -10.45 -7.94 8.33
CA SER A 136 -11.19 -8.34 7.12
C SER A 136 -10.67 -9.61 6.44
N GLY A 137 -9.99 -10.49 7.18
CA GLY A 137 -9.39 -11.70 6.61
C GLY A 137 -8.10 -11.45 5.81
N THR A 138 -7.41 -10.32 6.04
CA THR A 138 -6.17 -9.93 5.35
C THR A 138 -5.11 -11.04 5.30
N HIS A 139 -4.80 -11.66 6.44
CA HIS A 139 -3.78 -12.73 6.50
C HIS A 139 -4.22 -14.00 5.76
N TYR A 140 -5.51 -14.31 5.72
CA TYR A 140 -6.00 -15.44 4.94
C TYR A 140 -5.70 -15.23 3.45
N THR A 141 -5.96 -14.03 2.92
CA THR A 141 -5.67 -13.69 1.53
C THR A 141 -4.18 -13.72 1.23
N ILE A 142 -3.36 -13.10 2.09
CA ILE A 142 -1.90 -13.05 1.93
C ILE A 142 -1.31 -14.45 1.93
N ASN A 143 -1.64 -15.28 2.92
CA ASN A 143 -1.09 -16.64 3.02
C ASN A 143 -1.42 -17.47 1.77
N ASN A 144 -2.63 -17.32 1.22
CA ASN A 144 -3.02 -18.00 -0.01
C ASN A 144 -2.29 -17.45 -1.25
N LEU A 145 -2.11 -16.14 -1.35
CA LEU A 145 -1.32 -15.53 -2.44
C LEU A 145 0.15 -15.97 -2.38
N MET A 146 0.76 -15.94 -1.21
CA MET A 146 2.13 -16.43 -1.00
C MET A 146 2.26 -17.89 -1.42
N LYS A 147 1.31 -18.74 -1.02
CA LYS A 147 1.27 -20.16 -1.39
C LYS A 147 1.15 -20.35 -2.90
N CYS A 148 0.21 -19.66 -3.55
CA CYS A 148 -0.09 -19.85 -4.97
C CYS A 148 0.99 -19.29 -5.91
N LEU A 149 1.65 -18.20 -5.50
CA LEU A 149 2.53 -17.41 -6.37
C LEU A 149 4.00 -17.45 -5.93
N ASN A 150 4.30 -18.14 -4.84
CA ASN A 150 5.61 -18.13 -4.18
C ASN A 150 6.11 -16.71 -3.85
N TRP A 151 5.19 -15.82 -3.50
CA TRP A 151 5.51 -14.45 -3.13
C TRP A 151 5.98 -14.35 -1.67
N GLY A 152 6.84 -13.38 -1.41
CA GLY A 152 7.14 -12.88 -0.08
C GLY A 152 6.00 -11.99 0.45
N TYR A 153 6.01 -11.74 1.76
CA TYR A 153 5.02 -10.91 2.44
C TYR A 153 5.70 -9.84 3.27
N GLY A 154 5.30 -8.58 3.07
CA GLY A 154 5.67 -7.46 3.91
C GLY A 154 4.48 -6.73 4.53
N SER A 155 4.72 -6.01 5.62
CA SER A 155 3.69 -5.22 6.31
C SER A 155 4.23 -3.86 6.75
N VAL A 156 3.38 -2.84 6.76
CA VAL A 156 3.67 -1.52 7.37
C VAL A 156 3.58 -1.53 8.90
N PHE A 157 3.09 -2.61 9.49
CA PHE A 157 2.86 -2.74 10.94
C PHE A 157 3.98 -3.52 11.62
N ASP A 158 4.57 -2.93 12.66
CA ASP A 158 5.68 -3.52 13.42
C ASP A 158 5.28 -4.83 14.14
N GLU A 159 3.99 -5.04 14.39
CA GLU A 159 3.45 -6.22 15.08
C GLU A 159 3.40 -7.47 14.18
N ASP A 160 3.46 -7.29 12.85
CA ASP A 160 3.48 -8.39 11.89
C ASP A 160 4.92 -8.89 11.61
N LEU A 161 5.92 -8.38 12.33
CA LEU A 161 7.33 -8.62 12.06
C LEU A 161 7.81 -10.00 12.55
N GLY A 162 7.84 -10.97 11.63
CA GLY A 162 8.94 -11.94 11.58
C GLY A 162 10.25 -11.27 11.16
N PRO A 163 11.41 -11.95 11.21
CA PRO A 163 12.66 -11.39 10.70
C PRO A 163 12.51 -11.02 9.21
N GLY A 164 12.53 -9.73 8.84
CA GLY A 164 12.56 -9.35 7.42
C GLY A 164 12.06 -7.96 7.02
N PHE A 165 11.22 -7.27 7.81
CA PHE A 165 10.62 -5.99 7.38
C PHE A 165 10.91 -4.88 8.39
N ARG A 166 11.37 -3.71 7.93
CA ARG A 166 11.50 -2.53 8.78
C ARG A 166 10.86 -1.34 8.07
N ARG A 167 9.89 -0.71 8.73
CA ARG A 167 9.35 0.57 8.29
C ARG A 167 10.44 1.64 8.44
N SER A 168 10.66 2.44 7.40
CA SER A 168 11.41 3.69 7.55
C SER A 168 10.47 4.80 8.04
N ILE A 169 11.01 5.83 8.69
CA ILE A 169 10.24 6.86 9.41
C ILE A 169 9.23 7.61 8.51
N ASP A 170 9.42 7.63 7.19
CA ASP A 170 8.51 8.28 6.23
C ASP A 170 7.44 7.35 5.63
N GLY A 171 7.24 6.16 6.20
CA GLY A 171 6.23 5.20 5.74
C GLY A 171 6.68 4.33 4.56
N ARG A 172 7.93 4.49 4.11
CA ARG A 172 8.52 3.66 3.05
C ARG A 172 9.21 2.44 3.64
N PHE A 173 9.33 1.38 2.87
CA PHE A 173 9.92 0.14 3.36
C PHE A 173 11.46 0.13 3.25
N GLY A 174 12.12 -0.38 4.30
CA GLY A 174 13.48 -0.94 4.25
C GLY A 174 13.41 -2.45 4.49
N PHE A 175 14.22 -3.23 3.78
CA PHE A 175 14.03 -4.69 3.70
C PHE A 175 15.32 -5.50 3.90
N ILE A 176 15.16 -6.72 4.42
CA ILE A 176 16.08 -7.85 4.21
C ILE A 176 15.29 -8.87 3.37
N PRO A 177 15.66 -9.11 2.11
CA PRO A 177 14.92 -10.03 1.24
C PRO A 177 14.93 -11.45 1.79
N ARG A 178 13.87 -12.22 1.52
CA ARG A 178 13.92 -13.68 1.66
C ARG A 178 14.84 -14.25 0.59
N GLU A 179 15.58 -15.30 0.95
CA GLU A 179 16.47 -16.01 0.00
C GLU A 179 15.70 -16.67 -1.16
N ASP A 180 14.40 -16.95 -0.98
CA ASP A 180 13.58 -17.77 -1.88
C ASP A 180 12.54 -17.00 -2.71
N SER A 181 12.42 -15.68 -2.52
CA SER A 181 11.52 -14.85 -3.34
C SER A 181 12.00 -13.42 -3.48
N THR A 182 11.92 -12.93 -4.72
CA THR A 182 12.09 -11.51 -5.04
C THR A 182 10.77 -10.78 -5.28
N GLU A 183 9.62 -11.47 -5.32
CA GLU A 183 8.31 -10.87 -5.57
C GLU A 183 7.50 -10.79 -4.28
N TYR A 184 6.83 -9.66 -4.01
CA TYR A 184 6.20 -9.42 -2.71
C TYR A 184 4.77 -8.88 -2.80
N VAL A 185 3.92 -9.35 -1.88
CA VAL A 185 2.67 -8.69 -1.48
C VAL A 185 2.91 -7.88 -0.21
N ILE A 186 2.37 -6.67 -0.18
CA ILE A 186 2.52 -5.74 0.94
C ILE A 186 1.15 -5.48 1.58
N LYS A 187 1.05 -5.67 2.90
CA LYS A 187 -0.12 -5.32 3.70
C LYS A 187 -0.08 -3.86 4.13
N ALA A 188 -1.23 -3.21 3.99
CA ALA A 188 -1.56 -1.93 4.61
C ALA A 188 -2.98 -1.97 5.20
N HIS A 189 -3.28 -0.99 6.06
CA HIS A 189 -4.65 -0.69 6.49
C HIS A 189 -5.00 0.74 6.13
N PHE A 190 -6.30 1.06 6.09
CA PHE A 190 -6.75 2.44 5.87
C PHE A 190 -6.20 3.43 6.90
N THR A 191 -5.75 2.96 8.07
CA THR A 191 -5.09 3.77 9.11
C THR A 191 -3.67 4.17 8.75
N THR A 192 -3.03 3.42 7.85
CA THR A 192 -1.68 3.65 7.32
C THR A 192 -1.68 3.29 5.83
N PRO A 193 -2.41 4.03 4.98
CA PRO A 193 -2.58 3.67 3.59
C PRO A 193 -1.27 3.88 2.81
N LEU A 194 -1.09 3.11 1.74
CA LEU A 194 0.09 3.20 0.88
C LEU A 194 -0.24 3.90 -0.45
N HIS A 195 -0.87 5.08 -0.35
CA HIS A 195 -1.16 5.94 -1.50
C HIS A 195 -0.01 6.89 -1.85
N TYR A 196 1.21 6.60 -1.43
CA TYR A 196 2.34 7.46 -1.78
C TYR A 196 2.57 7.41 -3.30
N PRO A 197 3.00 8.53 -3.91
CA PRO A 197 3.37 8.63 -5.32
C PRO A 197 4.05 7.42 -5.95
N GLU A 198 5.01 6.84 -5.23
CA GLU A 198 5.82 5.70 -5.66
C GLU A 198 5.06 4.37 -5.78
N TYR A 199 3.99 4.19 -5.00
CA TYR A 199 3.16 2.97 -5.01
C TYR A 199 2.02 3.04 -6.01
N ARG A 200 1.75 4.21 -6.62
CA ARG A 200 0.63 4.38 -7.56
C ARG A 200 0.68 3.43 -8.77
N TYR A 201 1.88 2.99 -9.13
CA TYR A 201 2.10 2.06 -10.23
C TYR A 201 2.06 0.59 -9.81
N VAL A 202 2.01 0.33 -8.51
CA VAL A 202 1.80 -1.00 -7.97
C VAL A 202 0.30 -1.26 -7.92
N LYS A 203 -0.11 -2.45 -8.37
CA LYS A 203 -1.51 -2.85 -8.26
C LYS A 203 -1.92 -2.83 -6.80
N THR A 204 -3.00 -2.14 -6.51
CA THR A 204 -3.58 -2.10 -5.16
C THR A 204 -4.93 -2.79 -5.18
N MET A 205 -5.04 -3.88 -4.43
CA MET A 205 -6.29 -4.56 -4.16
C MET A 205 -6.80 -4.11 -2.81
N PHE A 206 -8.04 -3.62 -2.78
CA PHE A 206 -8.70 -3.26 -1.54
C PHE A 206 -9.47 -4.46 -1.00
N GLN A 207 -9.31 -4.79 0.28
CA GLN A 207 -10.10 -5.86 0.91
C GLN A 207 -10.74 -5.38 2.18
N PHE A 208 -12.03 -5.64 2.30
CA PHE A 208 -12.80 -5.30 3.48
C PHE A 208 -13.82 -6.39 3.77
N SER A 209 -14.31 -6.46 4.99
CA SER A 209 -15.37 -7.39 5.41
C SER A 209 -16.55 -6.59 5.87
N TYR A 210 -17.70 -7.23 6.09
CA TYR A 210 -18.87 -6.55 6.65
C TYR A 210 -18.46 -5.65 7.83
N VAL A 211 -18.73 -4.35 7.68
CA VAL A 211 -18.11 -3.32 8.53
C VAL A 211 -18.36 -3.56 10.01
N ILE A 212 -19.57 -4.03 10.33
CA ILE A 212 -20.00 -4.37 11.69
C ILE A 212 -19.20 -5.57 12.24
N ASP A 213 -18.97 -6.62 11.45
CA ASP A 213 -18.11 -7.75 11.84
C ASP A 213 -16.67 -7.33 12.11
N SER A 214 -16.14 -6.43 11.27
CA SER A 214 -14.77 -5.93 11.42
C SER A 214 -14.61 -5.14 12.71
N TYR A 215 -15.52 -4.20 13.01
CA TYR A 215 -15.45 -3.41 14.24
C TYR A 215 -15.55 -4.27 15.51
N TYR A 216 -16.46 -5.26 15.53
CA TYR A 216 -16.52 -6.22 16.63
C TYR A 216 -15.21 -7.00 16.79
N SER A 217 -14.71 -7.56 15.69
CA SER A 217 -13.49 -8.36 15.69
C SER A 217 -12.26 -7.53 16.08
N TRP A 218 -12.27 -6.23 15.76
CA TRP A 218 -11.19 -5.30 16.09
C TRP A 218 -11.26 -4.91 17.57
N GLY A 219 -12.45 -4.63 18.09
CA GLY A 219 -12.67 -4.39 19.52
C GLY A 219 -12.23 -5.57 20.36
N LYS A 220 -12.61 -6.79 19.95
CA LYS A 220 -12.19 -8.02 20.62
C LYS A 220 -10.67 -8.18 20.66
N MET A 221 -9.96 -7.77 19.61
CA MET A 221 -8.50 -7.79 19.56
C MET A 221 -7.87 -6.75 20.52
N LEU A 222 -8.46 -5.56 20.61
CA LEU A 222 -8.00 -4.50 21.51
C LEU A 222 -8.33 -4.78 22.98
N SER A 223 -9.32 -5.63 23.25
CA SER A 223 -9.75 -5.95 24.61
C SER A 223 -8.74 -6.85 25.33
N HIS A 224 -8.12 -6.34 26.39
CA HIS A 224 -7.24 -7.13 27.28
C HIS A 224 -7.95 -8.30 27.99
N ARG A 225 -9.29 -8.35 27.97
CA ARG A 225 -10.12 -9.37 28.64
C ARG A 225 -10.56 -10.51 27.71
N ALA A 226 -10.14 -10.53 26.45
CA ALA A 226 -10.67 -11.41 25.41
C ALA A 226 -10.30 -12.92 25.51
N CYS A 227 -9.85 -13.40 26.68
CA CYS A 227 -9.73 -14.84 26.95
C CYS A 227 -11.09 -15.54 27.14
N GLY A 228 -12.19 -14.79 27.22
CA GLY A 228 -13.56 -15.32 27.37
C GLY A 228 -14.35 -15.50 26.06
N LEU A 229 -15.32 -16.42 26.09
CA LEU A 229 -16.26 -16.68 24.99
C LEU A 229 -17.35 -15.59 24.83
N ASP A 230 -17.57 -14.77 25.86
CA ASP A 230 -18.71 -13.83 25.98
C ASP A 230 -18.32 -12.36 25.82
N TYR A 231 -17.44 -12.06 24.86
CA TYR A 231 -17.06 -10.68 24.57
C TYR A 231 -18.21 -9.91 23.91
N LYS A 232 -18.56 -8.75 24.48
CA LYS A 232 -19.53 -7.79 23.93
C LYS A 232 -18.88 -6.41 23.91
N LEU A 233 -18.96 -5.70 22.78
CA LEU A 233 -18.42 -4.35 22.66
C LEU A 233 -19.40 -3.35 23.28
N MET A 234 -18.96 -2.70 24.35
CA MET A 234 -19.75 -1.79 25.18
C MET A 234 -19.41 -0.33 24.89
N SER A 235 -20.38 0.57 25.03
CA SER A 235 -20.27 2.00 24.76
C SER A 235 -19.33 2.73 25.73
N ASP A 236 -19.08 2.17 26.90
CA ASP A 236 -18.18 2.68 27.93
C ASP A 236 -16.79 2.01 27.92
N SER A 237 -16.55 1.10 26.97
CA SER A 237 -15.30 0.37 26.87
C SER A 237 -14.16 1.19 26.24
N LYS A 238 -12.92 0.95 26.68
CA LYS A 238 -11.72 1.64 26.15
C LYS A 238 -11.50 1.31 24.68
N GLU A 239 -11.75 0.07 24.28
CA GLU A 239 -11.65 -0.32 22.88
C GLU A 239 -12.69 0.40 22.01
N TRP A 240 -13.89 0.67 22.51
CA TRP A 240 -14.88 1.43 21.76
C TRP A 240 -14.45 2.89 21.57
N GLU A 241 -13.87 3.52 22.59
CA GLU A 241 -13.30 4.88 22.46
C GLU A 241 -12.28 4.94 21.31
N ILE A 242 -11.37 3.97 21.25
CA ILE A 242 -10.37 3.85 20.19
C ILE A 242 -11.05 3.63 18.83
N LEU A 243 -11.92 2.63 18.71
CA LEU A 243 -12.58 2.27 17.45
C LEU A 243 -13.42 3.42 16.90
N ARG A 244 -14.18 4.09 17.76
CA ARG A 244 -15.02 5.22 17.39
C ARG A 244 -14.21 6.35 16.76
N SER A 245 -12.98 6.58 17.23
CA SER A 245 -12.09 7.60 16.65
C SER A 245 -11.69 7.32 15.19
N TYR A 246 -11.75 6.05 14.75
CA TYR A 246 -11.43 5.65 13.38
C TYR A 246 -12.63 5.64 12.42
N ILE A 247 -13.86 5.88 12.90
CA ILE A 247 -15.06 5.89 12.05
C ILE A 247 -14.92 6.88 10.89
N PRO A 248 -14.57 8.17 11.10
CA PRO A 248 -14.46 9.12 9.99
C PRO A 248 -13.45 8.69 8.93
N LEU A 249 -12.30 8.15 9.37
CA LEU A 249 -11.24 7.70 8.47
C LEU A 249 -11.67 6.47 7.66
N ASN A 250 -12.36 5.51 8.28
CA ASN A 250 -12.88 4.35 7.56
C ASN A 250 -13.95 4.75 6.53
N LYS A 251 -14.82 5.73 6.86
CA LYS A 251 -15.82 6.25 5.91
C LYS A 251 -15.15 6.87 4.69
N GLN A 252 -14.16 7.75 4.90
CA GLN A 252 -13.38 8.35 3.81
C GLN A 252 -12.70 7.28 2.94
N TRP A 253 -12.18 6.23 3.56
CA TRP A 253 -11.58 5.11 2.84
C TRP A 253 -12.62 4.32 2.04
N LEU A 254 -13.78 4.00 2.61
CA LEU A 254 -14.87 3.31 1.91
C LEU A 254 -15.41 4.14 0.73
N GLU A 255 -15.49 5.46 0.85
CA GLU A 255 -15.79 6.36 -0.26
C GLU A 255 -14.71 6.27 -1.34
N TYR A 256 -13.43 6.35 -0.94
CA TYR A 256 -12.30 6.31 -1.85
C TYR A 256 -12.21 5.00 -2.64
N ILE A 257 -12.56 3.85 -2.06
CA ILE A 257 -12.45 2.55 -2.77
C ILE A 257 -13.65 2.22 -3.65
N SER A 258 -14.71 3.03 -3.61
CA SER A 258 -16.00 2.74 -4.27
C SER A 258 -15.90 2.51 -5.77
N ASP A 259 -14.92 3.12 -6.43
CA ASP A 259 -14.65 3.04 -7.86
C ASP A 259 -13.38 2.22 -8.20
N LYS A 260 -12.84 1.48 -7.23
CA LYS A 260 -11.56 0.74 -7.35
C LYS A 260 -11.78 -0.77 -7.36
N PHE A 261 -10.71 -1.51 -7.63
CA PHE A 261 -10.75 -2.96 -7.51
C PHE A 261 -10.74 -3.36 -6.04
N TYR A 262 -11.85 -3.93 -5.58
CA TYR A 262 -11.99 -4.42 -4.22
C TYR A 262 -12.56 -5.84 -4.16
N ILE A 263 -12.34 -6.50 -3.03
CA ILE A 263 -12.90 -7.80 -2.69
C ILE A 263 -13.57 -7.69 -1.31
N ARG A 264 -14.84 -8.09 -1.22
CA ARG A 264 -15.48 -8.28 0.08
C ARG A 264 -15.03 -9.64 0.61
N TYR A 265 -14.66 -9.72 1.89
CA TYR A 265 -14.25 -11.00 2.49
C TYR A 265 -15.36 -12.06 2.40
N GLU A 266 -16.61 -11.61 2.34
CA GLU A 266 -17.79 -12.44 2.14
C GLU A 266 -17.83 -13.13 0.77
N ASP A 267 -17.24 -12.52 -0.26
CA ASP A 267 -17.26 -13.04 -1.64
C ASP A 267 -16.49 -14.36 -1.77
N TYR A 268 -15.44 -14.57 -0.96
CA TYR A 268 -14.74 -15.86 -0.86
C TYR A 268 -15.68 -17.01 -0.43
N TYR A 269 -16.77 -16.71 0.26
CA TYR A 269 -17.75 -17.71 0.69
C TYR A 269 -18.88 -17.87 -0.31
N LEU A 270 -19.41 -16.74 -0.80
CA LEU A 270 -20.57 -16.67 -1.69
C LEU A 270 -20.25 -17.20 -3.09
N ASP A 271 -19.16 -16.74 -3.70
CA ASP A 271 -18.75 -17.15 -5.04
C ASP A 271 -17.22 -17.23 -5.13
N PHE A 272 -16.69 -18.30 -4.53
CA PHE A 272 -15.25 -18.52 -4.44
C PHE A 272 -14.58 -18.55 -5.82
N GLY A 273 -15.15 -19.30 -6.79
CA GLY A 273 -14.54 -19.50 -8.10
C GLY A 273 -14.38 -18.18 -8.86
N THR A 274 -15.45 -17.39 -8.94
CA THR A 274 -15.42 -16.08 -9.60
C THR A 274 -14.49 -15.12 -8.85
N THR A 275 -14.56 -15.08 -7.52
CA THR A 275 -13.71 -14.19 -6.70
C THR A 275 -12.22 -14.44 -6.96
N ILE A 276 -11.78 -15.69 -6.94
CA ILE A 276 -10.39 -16.06 -7.18
C ILE A 276 -9.97 -15.75 -8.63
N GLN A 277 -10.85 -15.98 -9.61
CA GLN A 277 -10.57 -15.62 -11.00
C GLN A 277 -10.44 -14.10 -11.19
N CYS A 278 -11.29 -13.31 -10.54
CA CYS A 278 -11.20 -11.85 -10.55
C CYS A 278 -9.87 -11.36 -9.96
N ILE A 279 -9.43 -11.93 -8.83
CA ILE A 279 -8.14 -11.61 -8.22
C ILE A 279 -6.99 -11.96 -9.18
N ALA A 280 -6.99 -13.16 -9.75
CA ALA A 280 -5.96 -13.59 -10.71
C ALA A 280 -5.88 -12.66 -11.93
N ASN A 281 -7.04 -12.31 -12.51
CA ASN A 281 -7.15 -11.40 -13.65
C ASN A 281 -6.65 -10.00 -13.31
N PHE A 282 -7.05 -9.46 -12.15
CA PHE A 282 -6.61 -8.14 -11.71
C PHE A 282 -5.09 -8.09 -11.53
N ILE A 283 -4.53 -9.08 -10.84
CA ILE A 283 -3.08 -9.19 -10.63
C ILE A 283 -2.35 -9.48 -11.95
N GLY A 284 -2.98 -10.15 -12.92
CA GLY A 284 -2.37 -10.53 -14.20
C GLY A 284 -1.49 -11.77 -14.10
N VAL A 285 -1.91 -12.74 -13.28
CA VAL A 285 -1.19 -14.01 -13.02
C VAL A 285 -2.02 -15.20 -13.50
N PRO A 286 -1.40 -16.39 -13.64
CA PRO A 286 -2.13 -17.63 -13.91
C PRO A 286 -3.19 -17.91 -12.82
N PRO A 287 -4.17 -18.79 -13.11
CA PRO A 287 -5.19 -19.17 -12.14
C PRO A 287 -4.60 -19.64 -10.80
N LEU A 288 -5.13 -19.13 -9.68
CA LEU A 288 -4.65 -19.40 -8.32
C LEU A 288 -5.17 -20.77 -7.82
N LYS A 289 -4.64 -21.85 -8.39
CA LYS A 289 -5.14 -23.24 -8.20
C LYS A 289 -5.06 -23.74 -6.75
N GLU A 290 -4.11 -23.23 -5.96
CA GLU A 290 -3.90 -23.67 -4.58
C GLU A 290 -4.57 -22.77 -3.53
N PHE A 291 -5.37 -21.79 -3.98
CA PHE A 291 -6.09 -20.90 -3.10
C PHE A 291 -7.21 -21.70 -2.42
N GLU A 292 -7.21 -21.73 -1.09
CA GLU A 292 -8.09 -22.57 -0.30
C GLU A 292 -9.34 -21.82 0.12
N LYS A 293 -10.53 -22.35 -0.18
CA LYS A 293 -11.80 -21.75 0.26
C LYS A 293 -11.85 -21.62 1.79
N PRO A 294 -12.23 -20.45 2.36
CA PRO A 294 -12.26 -20.29 3.80
C PRO A 294 -13.44 -21.07 4.40
N ARG A 295 -13.27 -21.54 5.64
CA ARG A 295 -14.36 -22.22 6.37
C ARG A 295 -15.38 -21.19 6.87
N VAL A 296 -16.66 -21.40 6.57
CA VAL A 296 -17.74 -20.49 6.97
C VAL A 296 -17.88 -20.49 8.50
N ASN A 297 -17.68 -19.32 9.12
CA ASN A 297 -18.02 -19.10 10.51
C ASN A 297 -19.43 -18.51 10.63
N LYS A 298 -20.45 -19.37 10.80
CA LYS A 298 -21.86 -18.96 10.91
C LYS A 298 -22.18 -18.07 12.12
N LYS A 299 -21.24 -17.89 13.07
CA LYS A 299 -21.43 -16.98 14.21
C LYS A 299 -21.23 -15.52 13.83
N ARG A 300 -20.51 -15.21 12.74
CA ARG A 300 -20.31 -13.83 12.27
C ARG A 300 -21.65 -13.16 11.99
N MET A 301 -21.77 -11.88 12.31
CA MET A 301 -23.00 -11.10 12.17
C MET A 301 -23.43 -10.95 10.72
N TYR A 302 -22.48 -10.99 9.78
CA TYR A 302 -22.83 -11.09 8.37
C TYR A 302 -23.77 -12.26 8.05
N TRP A 303 -23.61 -13.41 8.73
CA TRP A 303 -24.46 -14.59 8.54
C TRP A 303 -25.60 -14.71 9.55
N SER A 304 -25.38 -14.28 10.80
CA SER A 304 -26.30 -14.57 11.90
C SER A 304 -27.32 -13.48 12.15
N ASP A 305 -27.04 -12.23 11.77
CA ASP A 305 -27.84 -11.05 12.13
C ASP A 305 -28.04 -10.85 13.64
N ARG A 306 -27.27 -11.55 14.48
CA ARG A 306 -27.39 -11.50 15.94
C ARG A 306 -26.55 -10.38 16.56
N TYR A 307 -26.86 -9.13 16.22
CA TYR A 307 -26.11 -7.95 16.70
C TYR A 307 -26.16 -7.81 18.23
N ASP A 308 -27.31 -8.17 18.82
CA ASP A 308 -27.59 -8.20 20.26
C ASP A 308 -26.55 -8.96 21.10
N LEU A 309 -25.98 -10.02 20.52
CA LEU A 309 -24.98 -10.88 21.17
C LEU A 309 -23.59 -10.25 21.21
N PHE A 310 -23.31 -9.24 20.37
CA PHE A 310 -21.95 -8.75 20.13
C PHE A 310 -21.77 -7.27 20.47
N PHE A 311 -22.83 -6.48 20.45
CA PHE A 311 -22.79 -5.05 20.71
C PHE A 311 -23.84 -4.61 21.71
N GLU A 312 -23.50 -3.62 22.53
CA GLU A 312 -24.52 -2.78 23.16
C GLU A 312 -25.31 -2.01 22.07
N GLU A 313 -26.59 -1.73 22.35
CA GLU A 313 -27.50 -1.10 21.40
C GLU A 313 -26.98 0.25 20.87
N ASP A 314 -26.42 1.07 21.76
CA ASP A 314 -25.84 2.37 21.38
C ASP A 314 -24.67 2.22 20.41
N VAL A 315 -23.80 1.23 20.65
CA VAL A 315 -22.65 0.94 19.78
C VAL A 315 -23.12 0.48 18.41
N PHE A 316 -24.07 -0.46 18.37
CA PHE A 316 -24.66 -0.92 17.13
C PHE A 316 -25.33 0.22 16.36
N SER A 317 -26.15 1.02 17.05
CA SER A 317 -26.90 2.13 16.45
C SER A 317 -25.97 3.16 15.82
N ILE A 318 -24.86 3.51 16.50
CA ILE A 318 -23.83 4.40 15.95
C ILE A 318 -23.22 3.80 14.68
N LEU A 319 -22.78 2.54 14.72
CA LEU A 319 -22.17 1.88 13.57
C LEU A 319 -23.15 1.76 12.39
N ALA A 320 -24.39 1.33 12.65
CA ALA A 320 -25.42 1.20 11.64
C ALA A 320 -25.73 2.54 10.96
N ASN A 321 -25.87 3.62 11.74
CA ASN A 321 -26.17 4.95 11.20
C ASN A 321 -24.99 5.54 10.42
N GLU A 322 -23.78 5.49 10.99
CA GLU A 322 -22.58 6.09 10.37
C GLU A 322 -22.17 5.37 9.09
N PHE A 323 -22.37 4.04 9.04
CA PHE A 323 -22.00 3.23 7.88
C PHE A 323 -23.18 2.87 6.97
N TYR A 324 -24.41 3.32 7.24
CA TYR A 324 -25.60 3.00 6.44
C TYR A 324 -25.38 3.15 4.92
N PRO A 325 -24.83 4.27 4.41
CA PRO A 325 -24.63 4.44 2.97
C PRO A 325 -23.71 3.37 2.37
N PHE A 326 -22.66 2.98 3.10
CA PHE A 326 -21.70 1.97 2.66
C PHE A 326 -22.26 0.55 2.80
N ILE A 327 -23.10 0.30 3.82
CA ILE A 327 -23.82 -0.97 3.93
C ILE A 327 -24.78 -1.12 2.76
N ALA A 328 -25.53 -0.08 2.40
CA ALA A 328 -26.41 -0.11 1.23
C ALA A 328 -25.66 -0.36 -0.08
N GLN A 329 -24.46 0.20 -0.22
CA GLN A 329 -23.64 0.04 -1.42
C GLN A 329 -22.97 -1.34 -1.49
N PHE A 330 -22.24 -1.73 -0.44
CA PHE A 330 -21.36 -2.89 -0.48
C PHE A 330 -22.00 -4.16 0.08
N TRP A 331 -23.03 -4.07 0.92
CA TRP A 331 -23.75 -5.23 1.46
C TRP A 331 -25.27 -4.98 1.47
N PRO A 332 -25.89 -4.70 0.30
CA PRO A 332 -27.32 -4.42 0.23
C PRO A 332 -28.18 -5.55 0.81
N GLU A 333 -27.70 -6.80 0.76
CA GLU A 333 -28.34 -7.97 1.36
C GLU A 333 -28.50 -7.88 2.89
N LYS A 334 -27.79 -6.96 3.56
CA LYS A 334 -27.89 -6.77 5.02
C LYS A 334 -28.93 -5.73 5.43
N LEU A 335 -29.45 -4.93 4.50
CA LEU A 335 -30.35 -3.82 4.84
C LEU A 335 -31.65 -4.27 5.52
N GLU A 336 -32.23 -5.39 5.08
CA GLU A 336 -33.51 -5.89 5.64
C GLU A 336 -33.41 -6.30 7.11
N ASN A 337 -32.21 -6.70 7.53
CA ASN A 337 -31.95 -7.20 8.88
C ASN A 337 -31.09 -6.24 9.71
N LEU A 338 -30.80 -5.02 9.23
CA LEU A 338 -30.01 -4.03 9.94
C LEU A 338 -30.82 -3.35 11.05
N ARG A 339 -31.11 -4.11 12.11
CA ARG A 339 -31.85 -3.69 13.30
C ARG A 339 -31.31 -4.42 14.53
N TYR A 340 -31.40 -3.77 15.69
CA TYR A 340 -30.93 -4.34 16.96
C TYR A 340 -31.85 -5.45 17.46
#